data_AF-A0A9D0GBT1-F1
#
_entry.id   AF-A0A9D0GBT1-F1
#
_cell.length_a   1.000
_cell.length_b   1.000
_cell.length_c   1.000
_cell.angle_alpha   90.00
_cell.angle_beta   90.00
_cell.angle_gamma   90.00
#
_symmetry.space_group_name_H-M   'P 1'
#
loop_
_entity.id
_entity.type
_entity.pdbx_description
1 polymer ?
#
loop_
_entity_poly.entity_id
_entity_poly.type
_entity_poly.pdbx_seq_one_letter_code
_entity_poly.pdbx_strand_id
1 'polypeptide(L)'
;MNQAAEGLGDPNCPICKGLGYVRLDVPVGHPMYGKLFPCTCRLKELETAQEMTLRSLSNLELLGRYTFESFHPDGHGLSPERQRNLRAAYQ
;
A
#
# COMPACT_ATOMS: atom_id res chain seq x y z
N MET A 1 -29.19 18.04 13.48
CA MET A 1 -28.46 16.84 13.03
C MET A 1 -27.97 17.12 11.62
N ASN A 2 -26.72 17.56 11.44
CA ASN A 2 -26.19 17.90 10.11
C ASN A 2 -24.75 17.40 10.01
N GLN A 3 -24.58 16.12 9.72
CA GLN A 3 -23.29 15.59 9.28
C GLN A 3 -23.24 15.83 7.76
N ALA A 4 -22.65 16.95 7.37
CA ALA A 4 -22.14 17.08 6.01
C ALA A 4 -21.13 15.94 5.81
N ALA A 5 -21.31 15.14 4.78
CA ALA A 5 -20.45 14.01 4.47
C ALA A 5 -18.99 14.49 4.43
N GLU A 6 -18.20 14.07 5.43
CA GLU A 6 -16.76 14.30 5.46
C GLU A 6 -16.19 13.57 4.23
N GLY A 7 -15.63 14.34 3.29
CA GLY A 7 -15.12 13.79 2.05
C GLY A 7 -13.87 12.93 2.29
N LEU A 8 -13.49 12.15 1.26
CA LEU A 8 -12.41 11.16 1.39
C LEU A 8 -11.00 11.76 1.31
N GLY A 9 -10.86 13.07 1.10
CA GLY A 9 -9.57 13.74 1.00
C GLY A 9 -9.23 14.51 2.27
N ASP A 10 -7.96 14.90 2.41
CA ASP A 10 -7.54 15.85 3.44
C ASP A 10 -8.43 17.12 3.39
N PRO A 11 -9.12 17.48 4.50
CA PRO A 11 -9.98 18.66 4.59
C PRO A 11 -9.27 19.97 4.21
N ASN A 12 -7.95 20.06 4.44
CA ASN A 12 -7.13 21.23 4.14
C ASN A 12 -6.43 21.13 2.76
N CYS A 13 -6.74 20.11 1.96
CA CYS A 13 -6.12 19.94 0.65
C CYS A 13 -6.51 21.09 -0.29
N PRO A 14 -5.55 21.88 -0.82
CA PRO A 14 -5.85 23.02 -1.69
C PRO A 14 -6.45 22.60 -3.04
N ILE A 15 -6.31 21.32 -3.40
CA ILE A 15 -6.75 20.78 -4.69
C ILE A 15 -8.22 20.31 -4.62
N CYS A 16 -8.53 19.42 -3.68
CA CYS A 16 -9.87 18.81 -3.59
C CYS A 16 -10.74 19.37 -2.45
N LYS A 17 -10.18 20.17 -1.53
CA LYS A 17 -10.90 20.80 -0.41
C LYS A 17 -11.72 19.79 0.40
N GLY A 18 -11.08 18.68 0.77
CA GLY A 18 -11.72 17.57 1.48
C GLY A 18 -12.48 16.56 0.62
N LEU A 19 -12.83 16.85 -0.64
CA LEU A 19 -13.65 15.94 -1.45
C LEU A 19 -12.95 14.62 -1.81
N GLY A 20 -11.63 14.64 -1.95
CA GLY A 20 -10.82 13.46 -2.27
C GLY A 20 -10.76 13.07 -3.75
N TYR A 21 -11.52 13.73 -4.62
CA TYR A 21 -11.50 13.52 -6.06
C TYR A 21 -11.48 14.85 -6.81
N VAL A 22 -10.95 14.82 -8.03
CA VAL A 22 -10.92 15.93 -8.98
C VAL A 22 -11.41 15.50 -10.35
N ARG A 23 -11.84 16.47 -11.16
CA ARG A 23 -12.12 16.29 -12.58
C ARG A 23 -11.16 17.14 -13.38
N LEU A 24 -10.81 16.68 -14.58
CA LEU A 24 -10.06 17.51 -15.52
C LEU A 24 -11.00 18.50 -16.21
N ASP A 25 -10.53 19.74 -16.37
CA ASP A 25 -11.24 20.75 -17.16
C ASP A 25 -10.88 20.57 -18.64
N VAL A 26 -11.64 19.71 -19.31
CA VAL A 26 -11.47 19.38 -20.73
C VAL A 26 -12.79 19.61 -21.47
N PRO A 27 -12.80 19.82 -22.80
CA PRO A 27 -14.03 20.00 -23.56
C PRO A 27 -14.91 18.75 -23.64
N VAL A 28 -16.20 18.96 -23.94
CA VAL A 28 -17.15 17.87 -24.25
C VAL A 28 -16.66 17.09 -25.48
N GLY A 29 -16.67 15.76 -25.39
CA GLY A 29 -16.14 14.87 -26.43
C GLY A 29 -14.70 14.40 -26.16
N HIS A 30 -13.98 15.03 -25.22
CA HIS A 30 -12.69 14.50 -24.78
C HIS A 30 -12.91 13.20 -23.97
N PRO A 31 -12.08 12.15 -24.15
CA PRO A 31 -12.25 10.86 -23.44
C PRO A 31 -12.25 10.94 -21.91
N MET A 32 -11.74 12.04 -21.36
CA MET A 32 -11.64 12.29 -19.91
C MET A 32 -12.73 13.22 -19.38
N TYR A 33 -13.60 13.75 -20.24
CA TYR A 33 -14.70 14.62 -19.83
C TYR A 33 -15.60 13.91 -18.82
N GLY A 34 -15.89 14.56 -17.69
CA GLY A 34 -16.78 14.04 -16.65
C GLY A 34 -16.21 12.90 -15.80
N LYS A 35 -14.99 12.42 -16.06
CA LYS A 35 -14.34 11.40 -15.23
C LYS A 35 -13.80 11.98 -13.93
N LEU A 36 -13.93 11.22 -12.84
CA LEU A 36 -13.34 11.53 -11.54
C LEU A 36 -11.99 10.82 -11.39
N PHE A 37 -11.01 11.55 -10.88
CA PHE A 37 -9.68 11.07 -10.57
C PHE A 37 -9.43 11.25 -9.08
N PRO A 38 -8.79 10.29 -8.39
CA PRO A 38 -8.37 10.50 -7.03
C PRO A 38 -7.49 11.75 -6.91
N CYS A 39 -7.72 12.54 -5.88
CA CYS A 39 -6.82 13.64 -5.55
C CYS A 39 -5.46 13.09 -5.13
N THR A 40 -4.39 13.83 -5.42
CA THR A 40 -3.02 13.46 -5.02
C THR A 40 -2.87 13.27 -3.52
N CYS A 41 -3.66 13.98 -2.70
CA CYS A 41 -3.66 13.79 -1.24
C CYS A 41 -4.10 12.38 -0.78
N ARG A 42 -4.72 11.59 -1.67
CA ARG A 42 -5.17 10.23 -1.39
C ARG A 42 -4.26 9.13 -1.93
N LEU A 43 -3.24 9.47 -2.72
CA LEU A 43 -2.43 8.46 -3.42
C LEU A 43 -1.79 7.48 -2.44
N LYS A 44 -1.24 7.97 -1.33
CA LYS A 44 -0.58 7.11 -0.33
C LYS A 44 -1.54 6.13 0.34
N GLU A 45 -2.75 6.59 0.67
CA GLU A 45 -3.81 5.75 1.23
C GLU A 45 -4.22 4.67 0.23
N LEU A 46 -4.45 5.06 -1.02
CA LEU A 46 -4.87 4.15 -2.09
C LEU A 46 -3.81 3.09 -2.42
N GLU A 47 -2.54 3.47 -2.48
CA GLU A 47 -1.42 2.54 -2.64
C GLU A 47 -1.38 1.53 -1.50
N THR A 48 -1.54 2.00 -0.26
CA THR A 48 -1.53 1.13 0.93
C THR A 48 -2.70 0.14 0.91
N ALA A 49 -3.90 0.61 0.57
CA ALA A 49 -5.08 -0.25 0.44
C ALA A 49 -4.91 -1.29 -0.69
N GLN A 50 -4.31 -0.88 -1.81
CA GLN A 50 -3.99 -1.79 -2.91
C GLN A 50 -2.98 -2.85 -2.50
N GLU A 51 -1.90 -2.47 -1.81
CA GLU A 51 -0.90 -3.40 -1.30
C GLU A 51 -1.52 -4.43 -0.34
N MET A 52 -2.34 -3.96 0.61
CA MET A 52 -3.05 -4.85 1.54
C MET A 52 -3.95 -5.84 0.81
N THR A 53 -4.68 -5.37 -0.21
CA THR A 53 -5.55 -6.22 -1.04
C THR A 53 -4.74 -7.31 -1.74
N LEU A 54 -3.61 -6.95 -2.36
CA LEU A 54 -2.74 -7.90 -3.05
C LEU A 54 -2.12 -8.92 -2.08
N ARG A 55 -1.71 -8.49 -0.88
CA ARG A 55 -1.19 -9.40 0.16
C ARG A 55 -2.24 -10.40 0.63
N SER A 56 -3.49 -9.95 0.82
CA SER A 56 -4.61 -10.81 1.20
C SER A 56 -4.92 -11.84 0.12
N LEU A 57 -5.00 -11.42 -1.16
CA LEU A 57 -5.28 -12.32 -2.28
C LEU A 57 -4.18 -13.35 -2.55
N SER A 58 -2.93 -13.01 -2.26
CA SER A 58 -1.76 -13.86 -2.55
C SER A 58 -1.45 -14.90 -1.46
N ASN A 59 -2.25 -14.98 -0.39
CA ASN A 59 -1.95 -15.75 0.82
C ASN A 59 -0.59 -15.41 1.47
N LEU A 60 0.05 -14.30 1.07
CA LEU A 60 1.35 -13.87 1.60
C LEU A 60 1.21 -13.23 2.99
N GLU A 61 0.00 -12.92 3.41
CA GLU A 61 -0.28 -12.34 4.72
C GLU A 61 0.27 -13.21 5.87
N LEU A 62 0.11 -14.55 5.78
CA LEU A 62 0.68 -15.48 6.75
C LEU A 62 2.21 -15.52 6.74
N LEU A 63 2.83 -15.16 5.62
CA LEU A 63 4.29 -15.15 5.48
C LEU A 63 4.92 -13.86 6.01
N GLY A 64 4.13 -12.81 6.27
CA GLY A 64 4.64 -11.49 6.68
C GLY A 64 5.46 -11.48 7.98
N ARG A 65 5.32 -12.50 8.83
CA ARG A 65 6.14 -12.66 10.05
C ARG A 65 7.56 -13.20 9.80
N TYR A 66 7.81 -13.77 8.63
CA TYR A 66 9.13 -14.29 8.25
C TYR A 66 9.93 -13.15 7.61
N THR A 67 10.83 -12.56 8.39
CA THR A 67 11.70 -11.46 7.98
C THR A 67 13.16 -11.89 8.19
N PHE A 68 14.11 -11.05 7.77
CA PHE A 68 15.52 -11.31 8.10
C PHE A 68 15.72 -11.26 9.63
N GLU A 69 15.09 -10.32 10.33
CA GLU A 69 15.16 -10.21 11.79
C GLU A 69 14.61 -11.44 12.54
N SER A 70 13.59 -12.11 11.99
CA SER A 70 13.04 -13.35 12.56
C SER A 70 13.68 -14.62 12.02
N PHE A 71 14.67 -14.50 11.12
CA PHE A 71 15.38 -15.63 10.54
C PHE A 71 16.29 -16.31 11.58
N HIS A 72 16.30 -17.63 11.59
CA HIS A 72 17.18 -18.42 12.47
C HIS A 72 18.43 -18.86 11.69
N PRO A 73 19.58 -18.20 11.87
CA PRO A 73 20.76 -18.43 11.04
C PRO A 73 21.40 -19.81 11.24
N ASP A 74 21.03 -20.53 12.30
CA ASP A 74 21.49 -21.90 12.53
C ASP A 74 20.64 -22.93 11.77
N GLY A 75 19.51 -22.50 11.20
CA GLY A 75 18.53 -23.38 10.56
C GLY A 75 17.98 -24.46 11.49
N HIS A 76 17.19 -25.37 10.93
CA HIS A 76 16.64 -26.52 11.66
C HIS A 76 17.22 -27.82 11.10
N GLY A 77 17.78 -28.67 11.96
CA GLY A 77 18.30 -29.99 11.57
C GLY A 77 19.53 -29.97 10.66
N LEU A 78 20.23 -28.83 10.55
CA LEU A 78 21.41 -28.70 9.70
C LEU A 78 22.65 -29.31 10.37
N SER A 79 23.49 -29.97 9.57
CA SER A 79 24.84 -30.37 9.97
C SER A 79 25.68 -29.15 10.39
N PRO A 80 26.69 -29.31 11.28
CA PRO A 80 27.52 -28.19 11.75
C PRO A 80 28.16 -27.36 10.63
N GLU A 81 28.59 -28.00 9.53
CA GLU A 81 29.15 -27.32 8.37
C GLU A 81 28.14 -26.40 7.68
N ARG A 82 26.94 -26.92 7.39
CA ARG A 82 25.84 -26.15 6.80
C ARG A 82 25.38 -25.00 7.70
N GLN A 83 25.38 -25.18 9.02
CA GLN A 83 25.06 -24.09 9.95
C GLN A 83 26.08 -22.96 9.89
N ARG A 84 27.38 -23.28 9.79
CA ARG A 84 28.44 -22.26 9.65
C ARG A 84 28.28 -21.49 8.35
N ASN A 85 28.03 -22.18 7.24
CA ASN A 85 27.81 -21.56 5.95
C ASN A 85 26.57 -20.65 5.98
N LEU A 86 25.46 -21.11 6.58
CA LEU A 86 24.23 -20.32 6.66
C LEU A 86 24.40 -19.07 7.54
N ARG A 87 25.08 -19.18 8.70
CA ARG A 87 25.45 -18.03 9.53
C ARG A 87 26.30 -17.03 8.77
N ALA A 88 27.33 -17.50 8.07
CA ALA A 88 28.23 -16.64 7.32
C ALA A 88 27.52 -15.90 6.17
N ALA A 89 26.51 -16.51 5.54
CA ALA A 89 25.73 -15.87 4.49
C ALA A 89 24.68 -14.86 5.00
N TYR A 90 24.29 -14.96 6.26
CA TYR A 90 23.29 -14.08 6.88
C TYR A 90 23.91 -12.77 7.44
N GLN A 91 25.19 -12.81 7.83
CA GLN A 91 25.95 -11.66 8.36
C GLN A 91 26.55 -10.80 7.25
#